data_AF-A0A952DZS7-F1
#
_entry.id   AF-A0A952DZS7-F1
#
_cell.length_a   1.000
_cell.length_b   1.000
_cell.length_c   1.000
_cell.angle_alpha   90.00
_cell.angle_beta   90.00
_cell.angle_gamma   90.00
#
_symmetry.space_group_name_H-M   'P 1'
#
loop_
_entity.id
_entity.type
_entity.pdbx_description
1 polymer ?
#
loop_
_entity_poly.entity_id
_entity_poly.type
_entity_poly.pdbx_seq_one_letter_code
_entity_poly.pdbx_strand_id
1 'polypeptide(L)'
;MAGRARSLDGTEYPNAANRIIRLYPLLLFLLAFLPRLAAIGRYITPDESIWVYRSILFREALLNGRWADTLVAGHPGVTTTWLGAAGMTFQLWLTGEARASYDWLVKMAVLTPENVEAYRHLSVLLSGGRVAVALVNSLGIVAVYWLSRRLWGQRVAMVAGLL
;
A
#
# COMPACT_ATOMS: atom_id res chain seq x y z
N MET A 1 4.27 -0.03 69.87
CA MET A 1 5.16 -0.49 68.78
C MET A 1 4.47 -0.20 67.47
N ALA A 2 4.93 0.85 66.79
CA ALA A 2 4.28 1.49 65.66
C ALA A 2 4.48 0.70 64.35
N GLY A 3 3.50 0.85 63.45
CA GLY A 3 3.29 0.00 62.30
C GLY A 3 4.27 0.20 61.15
N ARG A 4 4.53 -0.89 60.43
CA ARG A 4 5.06 -0.84 59.06
C ARG A 4 3.90 -0.82 58.09
N ALA A 5 3.63 0.36 57.56
CA ALA A 5 2.74 0.56 56.43
C ALA A 5 3.20 -0.31 55.25
N ARG A 6 2.33 -1.19 54.77
CA ARG A 6 2.45 -1.72 53.40
C ARG A 6 2.10 -0.57 52.47
N SER A 7 3.08 -0.05 51.74
CA SER A 7 2.83 0.86 50.62
C SER A 7 2.19 0.04 49.48
N LEU A 8 0.87 -0.14 49.55
CA LEU A 8 0.06 -0.54 48.42
C LEU A 8 -0.31 0.73 47.67
N ASP A 9 0.62 1.29 46.90
CA ASP A 9 0.28 2.24 45.85
C ASP A 9 1.42 2.31 44.83
N GLY A 10 1.24 1.53 43.77
CA GLY A 10 2.08 1.51 42.59
C GLY A 10 1.21 1.39 41.35
N THR A 11 0.13 2.18 41.28
CA THR A 11 -0.51 2.44 39.99
C THR A 11 0.44 3.36 39.23
N GLU A 12 1.42 2.77 38.53
CA GLU A 12 2.23 3.50 37.55
C GLU A 12 1.28 4.05 36.48
N TYR A 13 0.85 5.30 36.65
CA TYR A 13 0.20 6.03 35.58
C TYR A 13 1.15 5.98 34.37
N PRO A 14 0.70 5.52 33.19
CA PRO A 14 1.57 5.44 32.04
C PRO A 14 2.10 6.83 31.75
N ASN A 15 3.38 7.05 32.04
CA ASN A 15 4.08 8.30 31.76
C ASN A 15 3.80 8.67 30.29
N ALA A 16 3.54 9.95 30.00
CA ALA A 16 3.16 10.40 28.66
C ALA A 16 4.16 9.92 27.59
N ALA A 17 5.44 9.83 27.95
CA ALA A 17 6.50 9.25 27.12
C ALA A 17 6.23 7.77 26.73
N ASN A 18 5.74 6.96 27.66
CA ASN A 18 5.42 5.55 27.40
C ASN A 18 4.20 5.40 26.49
N ARG A 19 3.22 6.31 26.59
CA ARG A 19 2.08 6.33 25.66
C ARG A 19 2.51 6.69 24.25
N ILE A 20 3.35 7.71 24.09
CA ILE A 20 3.88 8.12 22.79
C ILE A 20 4.65 6.96 22.13
N ILE A 21 5.56 6.31 22.86
CA ILE A 21 6.34 5.19 22.32
C ILE A 21 5.44 4.04 21.84
N ARG A 22 4.36 3.74 22.57
CA ARG A 22 3.40 2.69 22.20
C ARG A 22 2.56 3.05 20.98
N LEU A 23 2.15 4.31 20.86
CA LEU A 23 1.31 4.79 19.75
C LEU A 23 2.12 5.19 18.51
N TYR A 24 3.43 5.40 18.66
CA TYR A 24 4.30 5.88 17.60
C TYR A 24 4.21 5.08 16.27
N PRO A 25 4.20 3.73 16.26
CA PRO A 25 4.07 2.98 15.00
C PRO A 25 2.76 3.25 14.27
N LEU A 26 1.66 3.40 15.02
CA LEU A 26 0.35 3.73 14.45
C LEU A 26 0.33 5.17 13.92
N LEU A 27 0.87 6.12 14.69
CA LEU A 27 0.99 7.51 14.25
C LEU A 27 1.86 7.62 12.99
N LEU A 28 2.97 6.89 12.94
CA LEU A 28 3.86 6.82 11.79
C LEU A 28 3.15 6.21 10.58
N PHE A 29 2.41 5.12 10.76
CA PHE A 29 1.59 4.53 9.70
C PHE A 29 0.58 5.54 9.15
N LEU A 30 -0.18 6.22 10.02
CA LEU A 30 -1.18 7.19 9.61
C LEU A 30 -0.56 8.40 8.91
N LEU A 31 0.57 8.89 9.42
CA LEU A 31 1.33 9.98 8.82
C LEU A 31 1.88 9.60 7.45
N ALA A 32 2.29 8.35 7.25
CA ALA A 32 2.69 7.84 5.94
C ALA A 32 1.47 7.62 5.02
N PHE A 33 0.39 7.04 5.51
CA PHE A 33 -0.70 6.55 4.69
C PHE A 33 -1.67 7.65 4.24
N LEU A 34 -2.10 8.53 5.16
CA LEU A 34 -3.15 9.52 4.86
C LEU A 34 -2.75 10.53 3.76
N PRO A 35 -1.52 11.09 3.74
CA PRO A 35 -1.12 11.98 2.65
C PRO A 35 -1.08 11.28 1.29
N ARG A 36 -0.74 9.98 1.26
CA ARG A 36 -0.72 9.18 0.03
C ARG A 36 -2.13 8.96 -0.54
N LEU A 37 -3.14 8.85 0.33
CA LEU A 37 -4.54 8.78 -0.11
C LEU A 37 -5.04 10.09 -0.71
N ALA A 38 -4.60 11.24 -0.18
CA ALA A 38 -5.01 12.55 -0.69
C ALA A 38 -4.59 12.81 -2.14
N ALA A 39 -3.55 12.12 -2.64
CA ALA A 39 -3.09 12.23 -4.03
C ALA A 39 -3.91 11.37 -5.01
N ILE A 40 -4.72 10.42 -4.51
CA ILE A 40 -5.53 9.54 -5.36
C ILE A 40 -6.60 10.37 -6.08
N GLY A 41 -6.74 10.16 -7.39
CA GLY A 41 -7.72 10.86 -8.23
C GLY A 41 -7.36 12.28 -8.67
N ARG A 42 -6.19 12.82 -8.31
CA ARG A 42 -5.82 14.21 -8.68
C ARG A 42 -5.09 14.34 -10.02
N TYR A 43 -4.23 13.40 -10.34
CA TYR A 43 -3.47 13.35 -11.59
C TYR A 43 -3.09 11.90 -11.89
N ILE A 44 -2.53 11.65 -13.07
CA ILE A 44 -1.99 10.36 -13.51
C ILE A 44 -0.52 10.58 -13.88
N THR A 45 0.38 9.76 -13.35
CA THR A 45 1.80 9.79 -13.72
C THR A 45 2.03 9.04 -15.03
N PRO A 46 3.10 9.35 -15.78
CA PRO A 46 3.31 8.76 -17.12
C PRO A 46 3.33 7.22 -17.15
N ASP A 47 3.84 6.59 -16.10
CA ASP A 47 4.05 5.15 -16.01
C ASP A 47 2.90 4.37 -15.34
N GLU A 48 1.99 5.06 -14.67
CA GLU A 48 0.92 4.42 -13.89
C GLU A 48 -0.01 3.57 -14.75
N SER A 49 -0.38 4.07 -15.93
CA SER A 49 -1.27 3.38 -16.88
C SER A 49 -0.67 2.06 -17.38
N ILE A 50 0.63 2.05 -17.70
CA ILE A 50 1.32 0.83 -18.14
C ILE A 50 1.43 -0.20 -17.02
N TRP A 51 1.61 0.24 -15.76
CA TRP A 51 1.63 -0.67 -14.62
C TRP A 51 0.26 -1.28 -14.31
N VAL A 52 -0.83 -0.54 -14.47
CA VAL A 52 -2.18 -1.10 -14.38
C VAL A 52 -2.42 -2.10 -15.49
N TYR A 53 -2.05 -1.79 -16.74
CA TYR A 53 -2.19 -2.73 -17.85
C TYR A 53 -1.43 -4.04 -17.60
N ARG A 54 -0.19 -3.96 -17.12
CA ARG A 54 0.59 -5.14 -16.72
C ARG A 54 -0.04 -5.93 -15.59
N SER A 55 -0.69 -5.24 -14.65
CA SER A 55 -1.45 -5.88 -13.57
C SER A 55 -2.67 -6.64 -14.09
N ILE A 56 -3.34 -6.13 -15.14
CA ILE A 56 -4.42 -6.84 -15.85
C ILE A 56 -3.89 -8.11 -16.51
N LEU A 57 -2.78 -8.01 -17.27
CA LEU A 57 -2.16 -9.16 -17.93
C LEU A 57 -1.75 -10.23 -16.92
N PHE A 58 -1.11 -9.83 -15.81
CA PHE A 58 -0.72 -10.74 -14.74
C PHE A 58 -1.93 -11.44 -14.13
N ARG A 59 -2.99 -10.69 -13.82
CA ARG A 59 -4.24 -11.23 -13.26
C ARG A 59 -4.88 -12.24 -14.21
N GLU A 60 -4.96 -11.93 -15.50
CA GLU A 60 -5.53 -12.82 -16.51
C GLU A 60 -4.70 -14.09 -16.68
N ALA A 61 -3.37 -13.98 -16.72
CA ALA A 61 -2.48 -15.13 -16.75
C ALA A 61 -2.70 -16.04 -15.51
N LEU A 62 -2.77 -15.43 -14.31
CA LEU A 62 -2.99 -16.13 -13.05
C LEU A 62 -4.33 -16.85 -13.00
N LEU A 63 -5.43 -16.17 -13.36
CA LEU A 63 -6.78 -16.74 -13.31
C LEU A 63 -6.99 -17.87 -14.32
N ASN A 64 -6.29 -17.81 -15.45
CA ASN A 64 -6.36 -18.84 -16.49
C ASN A 64 -5.29 -19.93 -16.35
N GLY A 65 -4.51 -19.93 -15.26
CA GLY A 65 -3.45 -20.93 -15.02
C GLY A 65 -2.27 -20.87 -16.01
N ARG A 66 -2.09 -19.75 -16.73
CA ARG A 66 -0.98 -19.54 -17.67
C ARG A 66 0.24 -18.99 -16.94
N TRP A 67 0.89 -19.84 -16.15
CA TRP A 67 1.99 -19.44 -15.26
C TRP A 67 3.16 -18.76 -15.99
N ALA A 68 3.51 -19.21 -17.19
CA ALA A 68 4.57 -18.60 -17.99
C ALA A 68 4.25 -17.13 -18.36
N ASP A 69 2.98 -16.80 -18.58
CA ASP A 69 2.50 -15.47 -18.96
C ASP A 69 2.41 -14.51 -17.76
N THR A 70 2.63 -15.00 -16.53
CA THR A 70 2.66 -14.12 -15.34
C THR A 70 3.91 -13.22 -15.32
N LEU A 71 4.94 -13.54 -16.11
CA LEU A 71 6.10 -12.68 -16.31
C LEU A 71 5.80 -11.59 -17.35
N VAL A 72 5.13 -10.53 -16.92
CA VAL A 72 4.64 -9.44 -17.79
C VAL A 72 5.70 -8.40 -18.19
N ALA A 73 6.86 -8.40 -17.52
CA ALA A 73 7.98 -7.50 -17.82
C ALA A 73 9.31 -8.15 -17.42
N GLY A 74 10.37 -7.90 -18.20
CA GLY A 74 11.72 -8.42 -17.93
C GLY A 74 12.53 -7.64 -16.90
N HIS A 75 12.01 -6.51 -16.40
CA HIS A 75 12.66 -5.65 -15.41
C HIS A 75 11.96 -5.75 -14.04
N PRO A 76 12.58 -5.26 -12.94
CA PRO A 76 11.95 -5.28 -11.62
C PRO A 76 10.58 -4.60 -11.62
N GLY A 77 9.60 -5.20 -10.93
CA GLY A 77 8.20 -4.74 -10.97
C GLY A 77 7.15 -5.74 -10.52
N VAL A 78 7.55 -6.98 -10.21
CA VAL A 78 6.65 -8.08 -9.85
C VAL A 78 5.73 -7.71 -8.68
N THR A 79 6.28 -7.10 -7.61
CA THR A 79 5.49 -6.65 -6.46
C THR A 79 4.48 -5.57 -6.85
N THR A 80 4.86 -4.60 -7.69
CA THR A 80 3.94 -3.59 -8.21
C THR A 80 2.79 -4.22 -8.99
N THR A 81 3.08 -5.21 -9.85
CA THR A 81 2.03 -5.90 -10.62
C THR A 81 1.09 -6.71 -9.72
N TRP A 82 1.61 -7.32 -8.65
CA TRP A 82 0.78 -8.05 -7.68
C TRP A 82 -0.14 -7.11 -6.90
N LEU A 83 0.41 -5.99 -6.42
CA LEU A 83 -0.38 -4.98 -5.69
C LEU A 83 -1.41 -4.32 -6.59
N GLY A 84 -1.05 -4.00 -7.84
CA GLY A 84 -1.98 -3.50 -8.84
C GLY A 84 -3.10 -4.49 -9.11
N ALA A 85 -2.79 -5.78 -9.31
CA ALA A 85 -3.78 -6.81 -9.57
C ALA A 85 -4.71 -7.04 -8.37
N ALA A 86 -4.18 -7.08 -7.15
CA ALA A 86 -4.95 -7.24 -5.93
C ALA A 86 -5.85 -6.03 -5.66
N GLY A 87 -5.29 -4.82 -5.70
CA GLY A 87 -6.00 -3.56 -5.48
C GLY A 87 -7.10 -3.33 -6.51
N MET A 88 -6.80 -3.56 -7.79
CA MET A 88 -7.79 -3.51 -8.86
C MET A 88 -8.88 -4.55 -8.64
N THR A 89 -8.54 -5.81 -8.30
CA THR A 89 -9.55 -6.86 -8.05
C THR A 89 -10.53 -6.47 -6.96
N PHE A 90 -10.03 -5.88 -5.87
CA PHE A 90 -10.89 -5.35 -4.83
C PHE A 90 -11.80 -4.23 -5.36
N GLN A 91 -11.26 -3.32 -6.17
CA GLN A 91 -12.05 -2.27 -6.82
C GLN A 91 -13.15 -2.84 -7.75
N LEU A 92 -12.88 -3.93 -8.49
CA LEU A 92 -13.88 -4.60 -9.34
C LEU A 92 -15.06 -5.14 -8.52
N TRP A 93 -14.84 -5.52 -7.26
CA TRP A 93 -15.92 -5.96 -6.36
C TRP A 93 -16.75 -4.80 -5.81
N LEU A 94 -16.19 -3.60 -5.77
CA LEU A 94 -16.84 -2.42 -5.19
C LEU A 94 -17.65 -1.62 -6.21
N THR A 95 -17.20 -1.53 -7.47
CA THR A 95 -17.84 -0.64 -8.45
C THR A 95 -18.08 -1.32 -9.80
N GLY A 96 -19.29 -1.12 -10.35
CA GLY A 96 -19.66 -1.62 -11.68
C GLY A 96 -18.88 -0.95 -12.81
N GLU A 97 -18.46 0.32 -12.64
CA GLU A 97 -17.65 1.06 -13.61
C GLU A 97 -16.25 0.44 -13.77
N ALA A 98 -15.63 0.03 -12.67
CA ALA A 98 -14.35 -0.68 -12.71
C ALA A 98 -14.52 -2.02 -13.41
N ARG A 99 -15.60 -2.75 -13.12
CA ARG A 99 -15.91 -4.01 -13.83
C ARG A 99 -16.08 -3.80 -15.33
N ALA A 100 -16.86 -2.81 -15.75
CA ALA A 100 -17.07 -2.51 -17.17
C ALA A 100 -15.76 -2.12 -17.87
N SER A 101 -14.94 -1.28 -17.24
CA SER A 101 -13.64 -0.88 -17.78
C SER A 101 -12.67 -2.06 -17.90
N TYR A 102 -12.66 -2.95 -16.91
CA TYR A 102 -11.88 -4.17 -16.96
C TYR A 102 -12.33 -5.10 -18.09
N ASP A 103 -13.63 -5.37 -18.21
CA ASP A 103 -14.21 -6.24 -19.23
C ASP A 103 -13.98 -5.71 -20.66
N TRP A 104 -13.84 -4.38 -20.82
CA TRP A 104 -13.42 -3.76 -22.08
C TRP A 104 -11.93 -4.00 -22.34
N LEU A 105 -11.07 -3.75 -21.35
CA LEU A 105 -9.61 -3.84 -21.48
C LEU A 105 -9.11 -5.27 -21.77
N VAL A 106 -9.72 -6.29 -21.18
CA VAL A 106 -9.31 -7.69 -21.41
C VAL A 106 -9.59 -8.20 -22.83
N LYS A 107 -10.44 -7.50 -23.59
CA LYS A 107 -10.72 -7.82 -25.01
C LYS A 107 -9.73 -7.16 -25.96
N MET A 108 -8.90 -6.25 -25.47
CA MET A 108 -7.90 -5.55 -26.26
C MET A 108 -6.71 -6.45 -26.56
N ALA A 109 -6.23 -6.44 -27.81
CA ALA A 109 -5.07 -7.23 -28.21
C ALA A 109 -3.75 -6.68 -27.64
N VAL A 110 -3.53 -5.36 -27.74
CA VAL A 110 -2.31 -4.69 -27.27
C VAL A 110 -2.62 -3.24 -26.90
N LEU A 111 -1.95 -2.73 -25.86
CA LEU A 111 -2.00 -1.31 -25.52
C LEU A 111 -1.06 -0.54 -26.46
N THR A 112 -1.60 0.45 -27.18
CA THR A 112 -0.80 1.36 -28.02
C THR A 112 -0.94 2.81 -27.52
N PRO A 113 0.10 3.66 -27.71
CA PRO A 113 0.08 5.05 -27.23
C PRO A 113 -1.08 5.90 -27.76
N GLU A 114 -1.53 5.63 -28.98
CA GLU A 114 -2.62 6.34 -29.64
C GLU A 114 -4.02 5.93 -29.14
N ASN A 115 -4.13 4.86 -28.35
CA ASN A 115 -5.42 4.35 -27.87
C ASN A 115 -5.93 5.12 -26.64
N VAL A 116 -6.41 6.35 -26.87
CA VAL A 116 -6.93 7.24 -25.83
C VAL A 116 -8.03 6.59 -24.99
N GLU A 117 -8.88 5.75 -25.61
CA GLU A 117 -9.96 5.07 -24.89
C GLU A 117 -9.42 4.03 -23.88
N ALA A 118 -8.37 3.30 -24.25
CA ALA A 118 -7.71 2.39 -23.32
C ALA A 118 -7.14 3.13 -22.11
N TYR A 119 -6.50 4.28 -22.29
CA TYR A 119 -6.03 5.09 -21.17
C TYR A 119 -7.16 5.61 -20.29
N ARG A 120 -8.33 5.91 -20.85
CA ARG A 120 -9.53 6.27 -20.07
C ARG A 120 -9.95 5.10 -19.17
N HIS A 121 -10.11 3.91 -19.72
CA HIS A 121 -10.47 2.72 -18.95
C HIS A 121 -9.40 2.32 -17.91
N LEU A 122 -8.12 2.45 -18.25
CA LEU A 122 -7.02 2.20 -17.32
C LEU A 122 -7.07 3.18 -16.15
N SER A 123 -7.45 4.44 -16.39
CA SER A 123 -7.50 5.44 -15.33
C SER A 123 -8.55 5.13 -14.26
N VAL A 124 -9.68 4.52 -14.64
CA VAL A 124 -10.70 4.03 -13.71
C VAL A 124 -10.09 3.02 -12.73
N LEU A 125 -9.21 2.14 -13.19
CA LEU A 125 -8.65 1.03 -12.41
C LEU A 125 -7.43 1.43 -11.56
N LEU A 126 -6.93 2.66 -11.68
CA LEU A 126 -5.75 3.14 -10.94
C LEU A 126 -5.97 3.20 -9.44
N SER A 127 -7.17 3.59 -9.01
CA SER A 127 -7.47 3.89 -7.61
C SER A 127 -7.19 2.70 -6.70
N GLY A 128 -7.64 1.49 -7.08
CA GLY A 128 -7.40 0.27 -6.32
C GLY A 128 -5.91 -0.04 -6.16
N GLY A 129 -5.15 0.04 -7.26
CA GLY A 129 -3.70 -0.19 -7.25
C GLY A 129 -2.96 0.83 -6.38
N ARG A 130 -3.32 2.12 -6.46
CA ARG A 130 -2.72 3.19 -5.63
C ARG A 130 -2.95 2.95 -4.15
N VAL A 131 -4.17 2.55 -3.75
CA VAL A 131 -4.46 2.24 -2.34
C VAL A 131 -3.60 1.07 -1.86
N ALA A 132 -3.50 0.00 -2.65
CA ALA A 132 -2.69 -1.17 -2.29
C ALA A 132 -1.19 -0.81 -2.13
N VAL A 133 -0.62 -0.05 -3.06
CA VAL A 133 0.76 0.42 -3.00
C VAL A 133 0.98 1.37 -1.82
N ALA A 134 0.06 2.32 -1.59
CA ALA A 134 0.13 3.25 -0.46
C ALA A 134 0.12 2.50 0.88
N LEU A 135 -0.75 1.48 1.01
CA LEU A 135 -0.86 0.65 2.20
C LEU A 135 0.45 -0.11 2.47
N VAL A 136 0.95 -0.85 1.48
CA VAL A 136 2.15 -1.67 1.63
C VAL A 136 3.39 -0.83 1.90
N ASN A 137 3.56 0.30 1.21
CA ASN A 137 4.67 1.20 1.49
C ASN A 137 4.60 1.81 2.90
N SER A 138 3.40 2.15 3.38
CA SER A 138 3.21 2.68 4.74
C SER A 138 3.49 1.63 5.81
N LEU A 139 3.09 0.37 5.58
CA LEU A 139 3.47 -0.76 6.44
C LEU A 139 4.98 -1.03 6.39
N GLY A 140 5.60 -0.89 5.22
CA GLY A 140 7.05 -0.99 5.05
C GLY A 140 7.82 0.02 5.90
N ILE A 141 7.36 1.28 5.97
CA ILE A 141 7.93 2.30 6.85
C ILE A 141 7.87 1.87 8.33
N VAL A 142 6.74 1.32 8.77
CA VAL A 142 6.60 0.80 10.15
C VAL A 142 7.53 -0.39 10.41
N ALA A 143 7.66 -1.30 9.44
CA ALA A 143 8.56 -2.44 9.54
C ALA A 143 10.03 -1.98 9.64
N VAL A 144 10.44 -1.00 8.83
CA VAL A 144 11.76 -0.37 8.91
C VAL A 144 11.96 0.32 10.26
N TYR A 145 10.96 1.00 10.79
CA TYR A 145 11.02 1.57 12.14
C TYR A 145 11.30 0.50 13.22
N TRP A 146 10.63 -0.67 13.16
CA TRP A 146 10.89 -1.76 14.11
C TRP A 146 12.28 -2.35 13.96
N LEU A 147 12.76 -2.52 12.73
CA LEU A 147 14.12 -2.97 12.45
C LEU A 147 15.15 -1.95 13.00
N SER A 148 14.95 -0.67 12.72
CA SER A 148 15.80 0.41 13.20
C SER A 148 15.83 0.52 14.72
N ARG A 149 14.68 0.29 15.37
CA ARG A 149 14.58 0.26 16.84
C ARG A 149 15.42 -0.86 17.43
N ARG A 150 15.46 -2.03 16.77
CA ARG A 150 16.26 -3.17 17.20
C ARG A 150 17.77 -2.93 17.02
N LEU A 151 18.17 -2.24 15.96
CA LEU A 151 19.59 -2.04 15.61
C LEU A 151 20.23 -0.83 16.31
N TRP A 152 19.50 0.29 16.43
CA TRP A 152 20.05 1.56 16.90
C TRP A 152 19.30 2.18 18.09
N GLY A 153 18.28 1.49 18.59
CA GLY A 153 17.48 1.94 19.73
C GLY A 153 16.34 2.90 19.36
N GLN A 154 15.54 3.24 20.38
CA GLN A 154 14.26 3.93 20.21
C GLN A 154 14.38 5.32 19.57
N ARG A 155 15.35 6.14 20.01
CA ARG A 155 15.47 7.55 19.58
C ARG A 155 15.84 7.65 18.11
N VAL A 156 16.83 6.86 17.68
CA VAL A 156 17.28 6.81 16.28
C VAL A 156 16.14 6.33 15.38
N ALA A 157 15.41 5.29 15.79
CA ALA A 157 14.28 4.77 15.02
C ALA A 157 13.16 5.79 14.83
N MET A 158 12.82 6.56 15.87
CA MET A 158 11.78 7.60 15.78
C MET A 158 12.18 8.76 14.86
N VAL A 159 13.46 9.09 14.76
CA VAL A 159 13.90 10.10 13.79
C VAL A 159 13.94 9.51 12.38
N ALA A 160 14.53 8.32 12.24
CA ALA A 160 14.67 7.64 10.96
C ALA A 160 13.31 7.32 10.29
N GLY A 161 12.28 7.00 11.07
CA GLY A 161 10.94 6.75 10.53
C GLY A 161 10.28 7.98 9.89
N LEU A 162 10.72 9.19 10.22
CA LEU A 162 10.18 10.44 9.66
C LEU A 162 10.91 10.93 8.39
N LEU A 163 12.01 10.27 8.01
CA LEU A 163 12.76 10.53 6.78
C LEU A 163 12.20 9.69 5.64
#